data_AF-A0A255IMA7-F1
#
_entry.id   AF-A0A255IMA7-F1
#
_cell.length_a   1.000
_cell.length_b   1.000
_cell.length_c   1.000
_cell.angle_alpha   90.00
_cell.angle_beta   90.00
_cell.angle_gamma   90.00
#
_symmetry.space_group_name_H-M   'P 1'
#
loop_
_entity.id
_entity.type
_entity.pdbx_description
1 polymer ?
#
loop_
_entity_poly.entity_id
_entity_poly.type
_entity_poly.pdbx_seq_one_letter_code
_entity_poly.pdbx_strand_id
1 'polypeptide(L)'
;MESNPWSNNEALKNIDVHKIMLLQELFKQSNGKKTNEMLPFLMAASKQANSKGLKFTKDEMQLIISVLQKDMTPAEQEKTSKILSILGL
;
A
#
# COMPACT_ATOMS: atom_id res chain seq x y z
N MET A 1 -16.35 -6.45 9.95
CA MET A 1 -15.91 -6.97 8.64
C MET A 1 -14.80 -6.06 8.20
N GLU A 2 -13.55 -6.53 8.22
CA GLU A 2 -12.43 -5.69 7.80
C GLU A 2 -12.48 -5.56 6.27
N SER A 3 -12.81 -4.36 5.79
CA SER A 3 -12.82 -4.06 4.36
C SER A 3 -11.40 -4.17 3.84
N ASN A 4 -11.15 -5.12 2.94
CA ASN A 4 -9.86 -5.23 2.27
C ASN A 4 -9.66 -4.01 1.36
N PRO A 5 -8.72 -3.08 1.65
CA PRO A 5 -8.55 -1.85 0.87
C PRO A 5 -8.10 -2.13 -0.57
N TRP A 6 -7.60 -3.35 -0.81
CA TRP A 6 -7.16 -3.83 -2.11
C TRP A 6 -8.28 -4.46 -2.96
N SER A 7 -9.43 -4.78 -2.37
CA SER A 7 -10.56 -5.42 -3.07
C SER A 7 -11.54 -4.37 -3.57
N ASN A 8 -11.92 -4.44 -4.85
CA ASN A 8 -12.93 -3.57 -5.48
C ASN A 8 -12.62 -2.06 -5.44
N ASN A 9 -11.37 -1.65 -5.27
CA ASN A 9 -11.02 -0.23 -5.31
C ASN A 9 -10.81 0.24 -6.75
N GLU A 10 -11.70 1.10 -7.24
CA GLU A 10 -11.62 1.62 -8.61
C GLU A 10 -10.31 2.36 -8.90
N ALA A 11 -9.72 2.98 -7.87
CA ALA A 11 -8.44 3.65 -7.98
C ALA A 11 -7.33 2.67 -8.40
N LEU A 12 -7.39 1.40 -7.96
CA LEU A 12 -6.35 0.42 -8.22
C LEU A 12 -6.50 -0.30 -9.57
N LYS A 13 -7.57 -0.02 -10.35
CA LYS A 13 -7.83 -0.69 -11.64
C LYS A 13 -6.74 -0.46 -12.69
N ASN A 14 -6.00 0.64 -12.58
CA ASN A 14 -4.91 0.99 -13.50
C ASN A 14 -3.56 0.40 -13.09
N ILE A 15 -3.49 -0.28 -11.94
CA ILE A 15 -2.28 -0.95 -11.46
C ILE A 15 -2.28 -2.39 -11.96
N ASP A 16 -1.10 -2.89 -12.35
CA ASP A 16 -0.94 -4.28 -12.77
C ASP A 16 -1.49 -5.26 -11.72
N VAL A 17 -2.28 -6.24 -12.18
CA VAL A 17 -2.94 -7.22 -11.31
C VAL A 17 -1.96 -8.00 -10.44
N HIS A 18 -0.75 -8.31 -10.94
CA HIS A 18 0.26 -9.04 -10.17
C HIS A 18 0.78 -8.22 -8.98
N LYS A 19 0.85 -6.89 -9.14
CA LYS A 19 1.23 -5.97 -8.06
C LYS A 19 0.15 -5.95 -6.98
N ILE A 20 -1.12 -5.89 -7.37
CA ILE A 20 -2.26 -5.92 -6.44
C ILE A 20 -2.34 -7.25 -5.70
N MET A 21 -2.09 -8.38 -6.37
CA MET A 21 -2.04 -9.69 -5.73
C MET A 21 -0.97 -9.74 -4.63
N LEU A 22 0.21 -9.17 -4.87
CA LEU A 22 1.28 -9.11 -3.87
C LEU A 22 0.85 -8.33 -2.61
N LEU A 23 0.17 -7.19 -2.81
CA LEU A 23 -0.36 -6.37 -1.72
C LEU A 23 -1.43 -7.13 -0.91
N GLN A 24 -2.31 -7.85 -1.60
CA GLN A 24 -3.34 -8.69 -0.98
C GLN A 24 -2.72 -9.83 -0.16
N GLU A 25 -1.70 -10.51 -0.69
CA GLU A 25 -1.00 -11.57 0.03
C GLU A 25 -0.33 -11.06 1.30
N LEU A 26 0.38 -9.93 1.21
CA LEU A 26 1.05 -9.33 2.36
C LEU A 26 0.06 -8.82 3.41
N PHE A 27 -1.07 -8.25 2.98
CA PHE A 27 -2.12 -7.84 3.89
C PHE A 27 -2.76 -9.03 4.62
N LYS A 28 -3.04 -10.12 3.91
CA LYS A 28 -3.51 -11.37 4.54
C LYS A 28 -2.51 -11.92 5.56
N GLN A 29 -1.22 -11.89 5.24
CA GLN A 29 -0.15 -12.29 6.17
C GLN A 29 -0.03 -11.36 7.38
N SER A 30 -0.40 -10.10 7.24
CA SER A 30 -0.37 -9.12 8.34
C SER A 30 -1.50 -9.30 9.36
N ASN A 31 -2.42 -10.27 9.17
CA ASN A 31 -3.55 -10.56 10.08
C ASN A 31 -4.36 -9.30 10.46
N GLY A 32 -4.58 -8.38 9.50
CA GLY A 32 -5.37 -7.17 9.75
C GLY A 32 -4.69 -6.14 10.66
N LYS A 33 -3.34 -6.17 10.78
CA LYS A 33 -2.61 -5.10 11.46
C LYS A 33 -3.02 -3.73 10.95
N LYS A 34 -3.15 -2.76 11.88
CA LYS A 34 -3.74 -1.44 11.63
C LYS A 34 -3.09 -0.77 10.43
N THR A 35 -3.88 -0.04 9.65
CA THR A 35 -3.45 0.67 8.43
C THR A 35 -2.16 1.48 8.63
N ASN A 36 -1.92 2.02 9.83
CA ASN A 36 -0.68 2.69 10.24
C ASN A 36 0.60 1.83 10.11
N GLU A 37 0.52 0.50 10.18
CA GLU A 37 1.65 -0.42 9.98
C GLU A 37 1.82 -0.83 8.51
N MET A 38 0.91 -0.46 7.60
CA MET A 38 0.94 -0.88 6.20
C MET A 38 2.05 -0.27 5.37
N LEU A 39 2.58 0.90 5.76
CA LEU A 39 3.68 1.53 5.01
C LEU A 39 4.95 0.67 4.94
N PRO A 40 5.48 0.14 6.06
CA PRO A 40 6.52 -0.88 6.04
C PRO A 40 6.20 -2.09 5.15
N PHE A 41 4.95 -2.55 5.16
CA PHE A 41 4.51 -3.65 4.30
C PHE A 41 4.52 -3.27 2.81
N LEU A 42 4.06 -2.08 2.44
CA LEU A 42 4.12 -1.57 1.07
C LEU A 42 5.56 -1.47 0.57
N MET A 43 6.48 -1.03 1.43
CA MET A 43 7.90 -1.03 1.09
C MET A 43 8.45 -2.44 0.89
N ALA A 44 8.10 -3.38 1.76
CA ALA A 44 8.49 -4.78 1.61
C ALA A 44 7.91 -5.39 0.32
N ALA A 45 6.65 -5.08 0.01
CA ALA A 45 5.98 -5.45 -1.24
C ALA A 45 6.73 -4.89 -2.45
N SER A 46 7.04 -3.59 -2.44
CA SER A 46 7.73 -2.92 -3.53
C SER A 46 9.13 -3.51 -3.75
N LYS A 47 9.87 -3.79 -2.67
CA LYS A 47 11.16 -4.49 -2.75
C LYS A 47 11.02 -5.91 -3.33
N GLN A 48 10.03 -6.67 -2.86
CA GLN A 48 9.80 -8.04 -3.33
C GLN A 48 9.34 -8.08 -4.79
N ALA A 49 8.47 -7.15 -5.19
CA ALA A 49 8.05 -6.98 -6.57
C ALA A 49 9.25 -6.66 -7.46
N ASN A 50 10.14 -5.76 -7.03
CA ASN A 50 11.34 -5.38 -7.78
C ASN A 50 12.26 -6.59 -8.02
N SER A 51 12.45 -7.46 -7.02
CA SER A 51 13.16 -8.74 -7.21
C SER A 51 12.52 -9.67 -8.23
N LYS A 52 11.22 -9.56 -8.48
CA LYS A 52 10.47 -10.32 -9.50
C LYS A 52 10.39 -9.59 -10.86
N GLY A 53 11.10 -8.46 -11.03
CA GLY A 53 11.03 -7.62 -12.23
C GLY A 53 9.80 -6.70 -12.30
N LEU A 54 8.96 -6.70 -11.27
CA LEU A 54 7.77 -5.85 -11.15
C LEU A 54 8.13 -4.58 -10.39
N LYS A 55 8.18 -3.43 -11.06
CA LYS A 55 8.48 -2.14 -10.40
C LYS A 55 7.19 -1.36 -10.19
N PHE A 56 6.98 -0.88 -8.96
CA PHE A 56 5.96 0.13 -8.70
C PHE A 56 6.48 1.49 -9.13
N THR A 57 5.69 2.22 -9.92
CA THR A 57 5.98 3.61 -10.26
C THR A 57 5.62 4.53 -9.08
N LYS A 58 6.10 5.78 -9.10
CA LYS A 58 5.71 6.77 -8.09
C LYS A 58 4.20 7.00 -8.09
N ASP A 59 3.58 7.13 -9.25
CA ASP A 59 2.13 7.31 -9.38
C ASP A 59 1.35 6.13 -8.79
N GLU A 60 1.76 4.90 -9.09
CA GLU A 60 1.14 3.70 -8.52
C GLU A 60 1.26 3.69 -6.99
N MET A 61 2.45 3.99 -6.45
CA MET A 61 2.68 4.06 -5.01
C MET A 61 1.80 5.14 -4.35
N GLN A 62 1.72 6.34 -4.94
CA GLN A 62 0.90 7.44 -4.42
C GLN A 62 -0.59 7.07 -4.40
N LEU A 63 -1.06 6.36 -5.43
CA LEU A 63 -2.44 5.89 -5.52
C LEU A 63 -2.75 4.84 -4.44
N ILE A 64 -1.85 3.87 -4.25
CA ILE A 64 -1.94 2.85 -3.20
C ILE A 64 -1.99 3.51 -1.81
N ILE A 65 -1.09 4.46 -1.55
CA ILE A 65 -1.04 5.21 -0.29
C ILE A 65 -2.34 6.00 -0.07
N SER A 66 -2.86 6.65 -1.12
CA SER A 66 -4.10 7.43 -1.05
C SER A 66 -5.30 6.55 -0.70
N VAL A 67 -5.35 5.33 -1.25
CA VAL A 67 -6.36 4.33 -0.89
C VAL A 67 -6.28 3.96 0.59
N LEU A 68 -5.07 3.72 1.10
CA LEU A 68 -4.88 3.40 2.51
C LEU A 68 -5.24 4.55 3.44
N GLN A 69 -4.90 5.78 3.05
CA GLN A 69 -5.16 6.96 3.85
C GLN A 69 -6.66 7.24 4.04
N LYS A 70 -7.53 6.78 3.13
CA LYS A 70 -8.99 7.00 3.25
C LYS A 70 -9.59 6.41 4.52
N ASP A 71 -9.07 5.29 5.00
CA ASP A 71 -9.54 4.61 6.21
C ASP A 71 -8.73 5.01 7.46
N MET A 72 -7.72 5.86 7.31
CA MET A 72 -6.89 6.36 8.42
C MET A 72 -7.47 7.62 9.06
N THR A 73 -7.21 7.78 10.37
CA THR A 73 -7.46 9.06 11.05
C THR A 73 -6.49 10.16 10.56
N PRO A 74 -6.82 11.46 10.72
CA PRO A 74 -5.92 12.54 10.33
C PRO A 74 -4.52 12.44 10.95
N ALA A 75 -4.44 11.99 12.21
CA ALA A 75 -3.18 11.79 12.91
C ALA A 75 -2.33 10.66 12.30
N GLU A 76 -2.96 9.61 11.78
CA GLU A 76 -2.29 8.50 11.10
C GLU A 76 -1.84 8.89 9.69
N GLN A 77 -2.64 9.68 8.97
CA GLN A 77 -2.25 10.24 7.67
C GLN A 77 -1.00 11.12 7.78
N GLU A 78 -0.92 11.97 8.81
CA GLU A 78 0.23 12.84 9.03
C GLU A 78 1.52 12.04 9.35
N LYS A 79 1.42 11.03 10.21
CA LYS A 79 2.53 10.11 10.49
C LYS A 79 2.99 9.38 9.24
N THR A 80 2.04 8.93 8.42
CA THR A 80 2.29 8.24 7.16
C THR A 80 3.03 9.16 6.17
N SER A 81 2.55 10.39 6.00
CA SER A 81 3.18 11.39 5.12
C SER A 81 4.62 11.72 5.54
N LYS A 82 4.88 11.83 6.85
CA LYS A 82 6.24 12.05 7.40
C LYS A 82 7.18 10.90 7.03
N ILE A 83 6.74 9.65 7.20
CA ILE A 83 7.54 8.47 6.86
C ILE A 83 7.87 8.45 5.37
N LEU A 84 6.89 8.72 4.50
CA LEU A 84 7.07 8.76 3.05
C LEU A 84 8.08 9.83 2.62
N SER A 85 8.01 11.00 3.24
CA SER A 85 8.94 12.11 2.98
C SER A 85 10.39 11.73 3.32
N ILE A 86 10.61 11.00 4.41
CA ILE A 86 11.94 10.49 4.80
C ILE A 86 12.48 9.48 3.77
N LEU A 87 11.60 8.75 3.10
CA LEU A 87 11.94 7.70 2.14
C LEU A 87 12.09 8.21 0.70
N GLY A 88 11.83 9.49 0.45
CA GLY A 88 11.93 10.10 -0.88
C GLY A 88 10.86 9.65 -1.88
N LEU A 89 9.75 9.10 -1.39
CA LEU A 89 8.60 8.71 -2.19
C LEU A 89 7.75 9.92 -2.58
#